data_AF-A0A2V0RMF3-F1
#
_entry.id   AF-A0A2V0RMF3-F1
#
_cell.length_a   1.000
_cell.length_b   1.000
_cell.length_c   1.000
_cell.angle_alpha   90.00
_cell.angle_beta   90.00
_cell.angle_gamma   90.00
#
_symmetry.space_group_name_H-M   'P 1'
#
loop_
_entity.id
_entity.type
_entity.pdbx_description
1 polymer ?
#
loop_
_entity_poly.entity_id
_entity_poly.type
_entity_poly.pdbx_seq_one_letter_code
_entity_poly.pdbx_strand_id
1 'polypeptide(L)'
;MDESIRVKGLFTKVVSEIAKVKKVVRKPRNPKGTKVSMDSKLEATILISSKSKKLRKKSPDYSKRPICVNRLTGLSDKKGKTRVVCIANIILQSFLKPVHEHLFHLLRNLETDGTHDQEAQAQRVRRATKLGKFCESIDMKSCTDRFPALFQCWALSSLGILSWAQALLWYISLCCTPILY
;
A
#
# COMPACT_ATOMS: atom_id res chain seq x y z
N MET A 1 -16.91 20.37 -15.95
CA MET A 1 -17.50 20.46 -14.59
C MET A 1 -18.25 19.18 -14.17
N ASP A 2 -18.03 18.03 -14.83
CA ASP A 2 -18.91 16.85 -14.69
C ASP A 2 -18.32 15.68 -13.84
N GLU A 3 -17.00 15.57 -13.70
CA GLU A 3 -16.37 14.46 -12.98
C GLU A 3 -16.62 14.50 -11.45
N SER A 4 -16.66 15.70 -10.87
CA SER A 4 -16.80 15.89 -9.42
C SER A 4 -18.18 15.48 -8.89
N ILE A 5 -19.23 15.60 -9.71
CA ILE A 5 -20.60 15.22 -9.34
C ILE A 5 -20.73 13.69 -9.33
N ARG A 6 -20.05 13.02 -10.28
CA ARG A 6 -20.07 11.56 -10.42
C ARG A 6 -19.39 10.84 -9.26
N VAL A 7 -18.26 11.37 -8.77
CA VAL A 7 -17.54 10.81 -7.61
C VAL A 7 -18.34 10.99 -6.31
N LYS A 8 -19.02 12.15 -6.13
CA LYS A 8 -19.89 12.40 -4.97
C LYS A 8 -21.07 11.43 -4.92
N GLY A 9 -21.67 11.11 -6.07
CA GLY A 9 -22.78 10.15 -6.18
C GLY A 9 -22.37 8.69 -5.94
N LEU A 10 -21.12 8.33 -6.26
CA LEU A 10 -20.60 6.98 -5.97
C LEU A 10 -20.33 6.79 -4.48
N PHE A 11 -19.80 7.82 -3.82
CA PHE A 11 -19.49 7.79 -2.38
C PHE A 11 -20.76 7.64 -1.53
N THR A 12 -21.84 8.34 -1.87
CA THR A 12 -23.13 8.21 -1.17
C THR A 12 -23.75 6.83 -1.35
N LYS A 13 -23.64 6.22 -2.54
CA LYS A 13 -24.08 4.84 -2.77
C LYS A 13 -23.32 3.82 -1.91
N VAL A 14 -21.99 3.91 -1.87
CA VAL A 14 -21.14 3.00 -1.07
C VAL A 14 -21.44 3.12 0.43
N VAL A 15 -21.59 4.35 0.94
CA VAL A 15 -21.95 4.57 2.35
C VAL A 15 -23.33 3.99 2.68
N SER A 16 -24.30 4.08 1.76
CA SER A 16 -25.65 3.52 1.97
C SER A 16 -25.66 1.98 2.02
N GLU A 17 -24.82 1.30 1.22
CA GLU A 17 -24.72 -0.16 1.25
C GLU A 17 -24.00 -0.67 2.50
N ILE A 18 -22.95 0.03 2.94
CA ILE A 18 -22.29 -0.29 4.22
C ILE A 18 -23.26 -0.15 5.40
N ALA A 19 -24.20 0.81 5.33
CA ALA A 19 -25.24 0.98 6.34
C ALA A 19 -26.30 -0.14 6.32
N LYS A 20 -26.60 -0.74 5.16
CA LYS A 20 -27.51 -1.90 5.05
C LYS A 20 -26.86 -3.20 5.56
N VAL A 21 -25.58 -3.41 5.27
CA VAL A 21 -24.84 -4.61 5.71
C VAL A 21 -24.78 -4.69 7.25
N LYS A 22 -24.73 -3.55 7.95
CA LYS A 22 -24.77 -3.53 9.43
C LYS A 22 -26.11 -3.97 10.05
N LYS A 23 -27.22 -4.02 9.30
CA LYS A 23 -28.53 -4.50 9.81
C LYS A 23 -28.71 -6.02 9.72
N VAL A 24 -27.82 -6.75 9.03
CA VAL A 24 -27.90 -8.21 8.90
C VAL A 24 -27.00 -8.90 9.94
N VAL A 25 -27.17 -8.56 11.21
CA VAL A 25 -26.67 -9.41 12.30
C VAL A 25 -27.84 -10.31 12.71
N ARG A 26 -27.83 -11.54 12.18
CA ARG A 26 -28.83 -12.57 12.47
C ARG A 26 -28.85 -12.87 13.97
N LYS A 27 -30.02 -12.74 14.62
CA LYS A 27 -30.25 -13.25 15.98
C LYS A 27 -29.95 -14.75 16.02
N PRO A 28 -29.32 -15.28 17.09
CA PRO A 28 -29.10 -16.71 17.23
C PRO A 28 -30.44 -17.45 17.34
N ARG A 29 -30.55 -18.56 16.59
CA ARG A 29 -31.70 -19.48 16.61
C ARG A 29 -31.63 -20.27 17.91
N ASN A 30 -32.61 -20.11 18.80
CA ASN A 30 -32.66 -20.82 20.09
C ASN A 30 -33.07 -22.29 19.86
N PRO A 31 -32.27 -23.30 20.23
CA PRO A 31 -32.71 -24.69 20.19
C PRO A 31 -33.75 -24.92 21.30
N LYS A 32 -34.79 -25.68 20.96
CA LYS A 32 -35.94 -25.96 21.83
C LYS A 32 -35.50 -26.73 23.08
N GLY A 33 -36.01 -26.31 24.24
CA GLY A 33 -36.37 -27.19 25.36
C GLY A 33 -35.30 -27.53 26.40
N THR A 34 -35.08 -26.63 27.37
CA THR A 34 -34.93 -26.99 28.80
C THR A 34 -35.19 -25.74 29.64
N LYS A 35 -36.11 -25.78 30.62
CA LYS A 35 -36.40 -24.64 31.52
C LYS A 35 -35.25 -24.48 32.52
N VAL A 36 -34.26 -23.66 32.17
CA VAL A 36 -33.22 -23.22 33.11
C VAL A 36 -33.70 -21.93 33.78
N SER A 37 -33.66 -21.89 35.12
CA SER A 37 -34.10 -20.79 35.99
C SER A 37 -33.63 -19.41 35.51
N MET A 38 -34.56 -18.46 35.49
CA MET A 38 -34.44 -17.12 34.90
C MET A 38 -33.32 -16.28 35.55
N ASP A 39 -33.03 -16.53 36.82
CA ASP A 39 -32.04 -15.80 37.61
C ASP A 39 -30.60 -16.08 37.16
N SER A 40 -30.32 -17.32 36.75
CA SER A 40 -28.98 -17.73 36.28
C SER A 40 -28.57 -17.06 34.96
N LYS A 41 -29.54 -16.79 34.08
CA LYS A 41 -29.30 -16.11 32.79
C LYS A 41 -29.08 -14.62 32.96
N LEU A 42 -29.78 -14.01 33.92
CA LEU A 42 -29.60 -12.60 34.26
C LEU A 42 -28.21 -12.37 34.85
N GLU A 43 -27.80 -13.21 35.81
CA GLU A 43 -26.47 -13.19 36.42
C GLU A 43 -25.35 -13.39 35.39
N ALA A 44 -25.47 -14.40 34.51
CA ALA A 44 -24.49 -14.61 33.44
C ALA A 44 -24.38 -13.40 32.49
N THR A 45 -25.50 -12.73 32.19
CA THR A 45 -25.52 -11.55 31.31
C THR A 45 -24.89 -10.33 31.99
N ILE A 46 -25.16 -10.13 33.28
CA ILE A 46 -24.56 -9.06 34.09
C ILE A 46 -23.04 -9.28 34.21
N LEU A 47 -22.61 -10.53 34.39
CA LEU A 47 -21.20 -10.91 34.50
C LEU A 47 -20.45 -10.76 33.17
N ILE A 48 -21.08 -11.08 32.04
CA ILE A 48 -20.54 -10.80 30.70
C ILE A 48 -20.45 -9.29 30.45
N SER A 49 -21.48 -8.52 30.82
CA SER A 49 -21.50 -7.06 30.68
C SER A 49 -20.43 -6.37 31.54
N SER A 50 -20.25 -6.81 32.78
CA SER A 50 -19.22 -6.27 33.69
C SER A 50 -17.80 -6.67 33.26
N LYS A 51 -17.56 -7.90 32.79
CA LYS A 51 -16.30 -8.30 32.14
C LYS A 51 -16.03 -7.49 30.88
N SER A 52 -17.05 -7.23 30.06
CA SER A 52 -16.93 -6.44 28.82
C SER A 52 -16.56 -4.97 29.11
N LYS A 53 -17.11 -4.39 30.19
CA LYS A 53 -16.71 -3.06 30.67
C LYS A 53 -15.27 -3.03 31.18
N LYS A 54 -14.80 -4.10 31.85
CA LYS A 54 -13.42 -4.24 32.33
C LYS A 54 -12.41 -4.51 31.21
N LEU A 55 -12.85 -5.08 30.09
CA LEU A 55 -12.05 -5.38 28.89
C LEU A 55 -12.07 -4.29 27.81
N ARG A 56 -12.78 -3.16 28.02
CA ARG A 56 -12.55 -1.94 27.24
C ARG A 56 -11.18 -1.38 27.61
N LYS A 57 -10.12 -1.95 27.02
CA LYS A 57 -8.83 -1.29 26.88
C LYS A 57 -9.13 0.12 26.36
N LYS A 58 -8.79 1.15 27.14
CA LYS A 58 -8.87 2.56 26.67
C LYS A 58 -8.26 2.58 25.28
N SER A 59 -9.05 2.97 24.28
CA SER A 59 -8.51 3.14 22.93
C SER A 59 -7.32 4.09 23.05
N PRO A 60 -6.17 3.76 22.43
CA PRO A 60 -5.00 4.62 22.55
C PRO A 60 -5.38 6.03 22.12
N ASP A 61 -5.01 7.01 22.94
CA ASP A 61 -5.29 8.41 22.68
C ASP A 61 -4.48 8.84 21.44
N TYR A 62 -5.14 8.85 20.28
CA TYR A 62 -4.54 9.22 19.01
C TYR A 62 -4.28 10.74 18.90
N SER A 63 -4.78 11.56 19.83
CA SER A 63 -4.63 13.03 19.79
C SER A 63 -3.20 13.52 20.05
N LYS A 64 -2.36 12.69 20.67
CA LYS A 64 -1.01 13.06 21.10
C LYS A 64 0.12 12.54 20.21
N ARG A 65 -0.21 11.83 19.12
CA ARG A 65 0.81 11.34 18.19
C ARG A 65 1.02 12.41 17.11
N PRO A 66 2.27 12.81 16.82
CA PRO A 66 2.52 13.63 15.64
C PRO A 66 1.90 12.93 14.42
N ILE A 67 1.20 13.69 13.57
CA ILE A 67 0.60 13.15 12.34
C ILE A 67 1.76 12.81 11.41
N CYS A 68 2.25 11.59 11.55
CA CYS A 68 3.34 11.08 10.75
C CYS A 68 2.74 10.41 9.54
N VAL A 69 2.89 11.11 8.44
CA VAL A 69 2.29 10.80 7.15
C VAL A 69 3.00 9.63 6.46
N ASN A 70 4.27 9.35 6.81
CA ASN A 70 5.08 8.29 6.23
C ASN A 70 5.57 7.31 7.32
N ARG A 71 5.71 6.02 6.96
CA ARG A 71 6.16 4.95 7.86
C ARG A 71 7.12 3.98 7.16
N LEU A 72 8.23 3.62 7.81
CA LEU A 72 9.05 2.48 7.36
C LEU A 72 8.48 1.16 7.85
N THR A 73 8.47 0.15 6.98
CA THR A 73 8.05 -1.20 7.33
C THR A 73 8.99 -2.23 6.73
N GLY A 74 9.25 -3.31 7.48
CA GLY A 74 10.03 -4.45 7.01
C GLY A 74 9.11 -5.49 6.36
N LEU A 75 9.30 -5.75 5.08
CA LEU A 75 8.65 -6.86 4.37
C LEU A 75 9.57 -8.07 4.42
N SER A 76 9.11 -9.15 5.05
CA SER A 76 9.84 -10.42 5.08
C SER A 76 9.67 -11.16 3.75
N ASP A 77 10.78 -11.42 3.06
CA ASP A 77 10.80 -12.22 1.83
C ASP A 77 10.98 -13.71 2.16
N LYS A 78 10.46 -14.60 1.29
CA LYS A 78 10.48 -16.07 1.48
C LYS A 78 11.89 -16.66 1.57
N LYS A 79 12.92 -15.89 1.21
CA LYS A 79 14.35 -16.27 1.30
C LYS A 79 15.05 -15.76 2.56
N GLY A 80 14.32 -15.35 3.60
CA GLY A 80 14.91 -14.88 4.87
C GLY A 80 15.55 -13.48 4.79
N LYS A 81 15.26 -12.72 3.72
CA LYS A 81 15.72 -11.34 3.53
C LYS A 81 14.60 -10.37 3.85
N THR A 82 14.85 -9.41 4.74
CA THR A 82 13.90 -8.32 5.01
C THR A 82 14.16 -7.15 4.07
N ARG A 83 13.15 -6.72 3.31
CA ARG A 83 13.19 -5.48 2.52
C ARG A 83 12.55 -4.37 3.34
N VAL A 84 13.31 -3.33 3.66
CA VAL A 84 12.78 -2.13 4.31
C VAL A 84 12.15 -1.26 3.22
N VAL A 85 10.87 -0.93 3.37
CA VAL A 85 10.14 -0.07 2.43
C VAL A 85 9.47 1.08 3.17
N CYS A 86 9.36 2.22 2.50
CA CYS A 86 8.62 3.38 3.00
C CYS A 86 7.18 3.35 2.48
N ILE A 87 6.21 3.30 3.40
CA ILE A 87 4.82 3.59 3.10
C ILE A 87 4.67 5.11 3.13
N ALA A 88 4.67 5.70 1.94
CA ALA A 88 4.41 7.10 1.73
C ALA A 88 2.95 7.48 1.98
N ASN A 89 2.69 8.76 2.22
CA ASN A 89 1.35 9.30 2.38
C ASN A 89 0.56 9.32 1.07
N ILE A 90 -0.76 9.49 1.18
CA ILE A 90 -1.65 9.47 0.02
C ILE A 90 -1.34 10.56 -1.01
N ILE A 91 -0.90 11.74 -0.56
CA ILE A 91 -0.58 12.88 -1.46
C ILE A 91 0.64 12.53 -2.31
N LEU A 92 1.71 12.06 -1.68
CA LEU A 92 2.95 11.66 -2.34
C LEU A 92 2.70 10.46 -3.25
N GLN A 93 1.95 9.44 -2.79
CA GLN A 93 1.55 8.31 -3.63
C GLN A 93 0.76 8.76 -4.87
N SER A 94 -0.17 9.70 -4.69
CA SER A 94 -0.98 10.24 -5.80
C SER A 94 -0.12 11.01 -6.80
N PHE A 95 0.91 11.73 -6.32
CA PHE A 95 1.86 12.44 -7.17
C PHE A 95 2.85 11.51 -7.89
N LEU A 96 3.31 10.44 -7.22
CA LEU A 96 4.24 9.46 -7.81
C LEU A 96 3.59 8.61 -8.88
N LYS A 97 2.28 8.35 -8.79
CA LYS A 97 1.58 7.48 -9.73
C LYS A 97 1.74 7.90 -11.21
N PRO A 98 1.44 9.13 -11.63
CA PRO A 98 1.61 9.53 -13.03
C PRO A 98 3.08 9.49 -13.49
N VAL A 99 4.03 9.84 -12.61
CA VAL A 99 5.47 9.76 -12.92
C VAL A 99 5.88 8.30 -13.16
N HIS A 100 5.43 7.39 -12.30
CA HIS A 100 5.66 5.96 -12.41
C HIS A 100 5.05 5.39 -13.69
N GLU A 101 3.78 5.69 -13.98
CA GLU A 101 3.10 5.22 -15.19
C GLU A 101 3.82 5.71 -16.45
N HIS A 102 4.22 6.99 -16.49
CA HIS A 102 4.97 7.54 -17.62
C HIS A 102 6.34 6.86 -17.81
N LEU A 103 7.10 6.66 -16.74
CA LEU A 103 8.37 5.92 -16.79
C LEU A 103 8.17 4.50 -17.33
N PHE A 104 7.16 3.79 -16.84
CA PHE A 104 6.85 2.44 -17.32
C PHE A 104 6.41 2.43 -18.79
N HIS A 105 5.68 3.45 -19.24
CA HIS A 105 5.36 3.61 -20.66
C HIS A 105 6.61 3.79 -21.53
N LEU A 106 7.59 4.57 -21.07
CA LEU A 106 8.86 4.73 -21.77
C LEU A 106 9.67 3.42 -21.79
N LEU A 107 9.79 2.75 -20.63
CA LEU A 107 10.53 1.50 -20.49
C LEU A 107 9.92 0.36 -21.31
N ARG A 108 8.58 0.35 -21.49
CA ARG A 108 7.89 -0.65 -22.31
C ARG A 108 8.31 -0.65 -23.78
N ASN A 109 8.84 0.48 -24.27
CA ASN A 109 9.37 0.56 -25.63
C ASN A 109 10.75 -0.08 -25.77
N LEU A 110 11.43 -0.39 -24.65
CA LEU A 110 12.70 -1.08 -24.65
C LEU A 110 12.44 -2.58 -24.75
N GLU A 111 12.76 -3.16 -25.91
CA GLU A 111 12.64 -4.61 -26.14
C GLU A 111 13.49 -5.45 -25.17
N THR A 112 14.50 -4.85 -24.55
CA THR A 112 15.39 -5.48 -23.57
C THR A 112 14.85 -5.45 -22.14
N ASP A 113 13.76 -4.74 -21.88
CA ASP A 113 13.16 -4.70 -20.55
C ASP A 113 12.23 -5.91 -20.33
N GLY A 114 12.65 -6.82 -19.46
CA GLY A 114 11.86 -7.99 -19.06
C GLY A 114 10.87 -7.71 -17.93
N THR A 115 10.72 -6.46 -17.47
CA THR A 115 9.87 -6.13 -16.32
C THR A 115 8.39 -6.44 -16.58
N HIS A 116 7.92 -6.26 -17.82
CA HIS A 116 6.54 -6.54 -18.20
C HIS A 116 6.27 -8.00 -18.57
N ASP A 117 7.23 -8.66 -19.23
CA ASP A 117 7.13 -10.05 -19.67
C ASP A 117 8.43 -10.79 -19.36
N GLN A 118 8.45 -11.39 -18.18
CA GLN A 118 9.61 -12.13 -17.68
C GLN A 118 9.85 -13.41 -18.48
N GLU A 119 8.80 -14.00 -19.06
CA GLU A 119 8.90 -15.25 -19.82
C GLU A 119 9.50 -15.00 -21.21
N ALA A 120 9.04 -13.96 -21.91
CA ALA A 120 9.60 -13.55 -23.19
C ALA A 120 11.11 -13.25 -23.07
N GLN A 121 11.52 -12.58 -21.98
CA GLN A 121 12.92 -12.26 -21.75
C GLN A 121 13.75 -13.52 -21.42
N ALA A 122 13.22 -14.44 -20.63
CA ALA A 122 13.86 -15.74 -20.38
C ALA A 122 14.06 -16.53 -21.68
N GLN A 123 13.07 -16.53 -22.58
CA GLN A 123 13.19 -17.16 -23.89
C GLN A 123 14.23 -16.46 -24.78
N ARG A 124 14.30 -15.12 -24.76
CA ARG A 124 15.31 -14.35 -25.50
C ARG A 124 16.73 -14.72 -25.06
N VAL A 125 16.98 -14.75 -23.76
CA VAL A 125 18.27 -15.17 -23.20
C VAL A 125 18.58 -16.62 -23.57
N ARG A 126 17.61 -17.54 -23.43
CA ARG A 126 17.79 -18.95 -23.81
C ARG A 126 18.19 -19.12 -25.28
N ARG A 127 17.55 -18.38 -26.20
CA ARG A 127 17.90 -18.38 -27.62
C ARG A 127 19.30 -17.81 -27.86
N ALA A 128 19.65 -16.71 -27.20
CA ALA A 128 20.97 -16.09 -27.30
C ALA A 128 22.09 -17.04 -26.84
N THR A 129 21.93 -17.66 -25.68
CA THR A 129 22.91 -18.64 -25.16
C THR A 129 23.01 -19.88 -26.05
N LYS A 130 21.89 -20.37 -26.62
CA LYS A 130 21.91 -21.50 -27.56
C LYS A 130 22.71 -21.19 -28.84
N LEU A 131 22.69 -19.93 -29.28
CA LEU A 131 23.47 -19.45 -30.43
C LEU A 131 24.92 -19.11 -30.07
N GLY A 132 25.37 -19.36 -28.83
CA GLY A 132 26.71 -19.01 -28.37
C GLY A 132 26.95 -17.51 -28.22
N LYS A 133 25.89 -16.68 -28.13
CA LYS A 133 26.05 -15.25 -27.88
C LYS A 133 26.53 -15.00 -26.46
N PHE A 134 27.38 -13.99 -26.31
CA PHE A 134 27.83 -13.52 -25.01
C PHE A 134 26.66 -12.95 -24.21
N CYS A 135 26.47 -13.46 -22.99
CA CYS A 135 25.41 -13.07 -22.07
C CYS A 135 25.99 -12.98 -20.66
N GLU A 136 25.89 -11.81 -20.03
CA GLU A 136 26.27 -11.61 -18.63
C GLU A 136 25.05 -11.23 -17.78
N SER A 137 25.08 -11.63 -16.50
CA SER A 137 24.07 -11.29 -15.51
C SER A 137 24.75 -10.55 -14.36
N ILE A 138 24.38 -9.29 -14.18
CA ILE A 138 24.97 -8.41 -13.16
C ILE A 138 23.87 -8.10 -12.14
N ASP A 139 24.02 -8.61 -10.91
CA ASP A 139 23.13 -8.25 -9.80
C ASP A 139 23.74 -7.10 -8.99
N MET A 140 23.00 -5.99 -8.90
CA MET A 140 23.45 -4.82 -8.17
C MET A 140 22.98 -4.88 -6.71
N LYS A 141 23.95 -4.88 -5.77
CA LYS A 141 23.65 -4.84 -4.33
C LYS A 141 22.88 -3.56 -3.98
N SER A 142 21.70 -3.68 -3.36
CA SER A 142 20.92 -2.54 -2.84
C SER A 142 20.81 -1.36 -3.82
N CYS A 143 20.43 -1.63 -5.07
CA CYS A 143 20.32 -0.59 -6.11
C CYS A 143 19.24 0.46 -5.80
N THR A 144 18.12 0.04 -5.19
CA THR A 144 16.98 0.92 -4.91
C THR A 144 17.26 1.91 -3.79
N ASP A 145 17.97 1.46 -2.75
CA ASP A 145 18.17 2.25 -1.52
C ASP A 145 19.29 3.29 -1.69
N ARG A 146 20.16 3.09 -2.68
CA ARG A 146 21.37 3.90 -2.90
C ARG A 146 21.26 4.82 -4.11
N PHE A 147 20.06 5.01 -4.67
CA PHE A 147 19.91 5.80 -5.88
C PHE A 147 19.98 7.30 -5.56
N PRO A 148 21.01 8.05 -6.02
CA PRO A 148 21.22 9.42 -5.57
C PRO A 148 20.07 10.35 -5.99
N ALA A 149 19.55 11.14 -5.04
CA ALA A 149 18.42 12.04 -5.29
C ALA A 149 18.71 13.07 -6.41
N LEU A 150 19.95 13.57 -6.50
CA LEU A 150 20.36 14.49 -7.58
C LEU A 150 20.28 13.81 -8.95
N PHE A 151 20.73 12.56 -9.05
CA PHE A 151 20.66 11.80 -10.30
C PHE A 151 19.21 11.52 -10.70
N GLN A 152 18.34 11.23 -9.73
CA GLN A 152 16.90 11.09 -9.99
C GLN A 152 16.30 12.37 -10.61
N CYS A 153 16.62 13.53 -10.05
CA CYS A 153 16.13 14.81 -10.57
C CYS A 153 16.61 15.08 -11.99
N TRP A 154 17.90 14.86 -12.22
CA TRP A 154 18.51 15.03 -13.53
C TRP A 154 17.89 14.09 -14.57
N ALA A 155 17.71 12.80 -14.25
CA ALA A 155 17.12 11.82 -15.14
C ALA A 155 15.65 12.14 -15.46
N LEU A 156 14.84 12.43 -14.45
CA LEU A 156 13.42 12.77 -14.63
C LEU A 156 13.22 14.05 -15.45
N SER A 157 14.10 15.04 -15.28
CA SER A 157 14.06 16.26 -16.06
C SER A 157 14.53 16.05 -17.50
N SER A 158 15.61 15.29 -17.70
CA SER A 158 16.17 15.00 -19.03
C SER A 158 15.22 14.15 -19.88
N LEU A 159 14.43 13.27 -19.25
CA LEU A 159 13.40 12.48 -19.93
C LEU A 159 12.10 13.27 -20.20
N GLY A 160 12.03 14.55 -19.81
CA GLY A 160 10.85 15.40 -20.02
C GLY A 160 9.64 15.04 -19.15
N ILE A 161 9.85 14.24 -18.12
CA ILE A 161 8.77 13.73 -17.24
C ILE A 161 8.37 14.79 -16.21
N LEU A 162 9.37 15.50 -15.69
CA LEU A 162 9.20 16.62 -14.77
C LEU A 162 9.91 17.85 -15.32
N SER A 163 9.28 19.02 -15.16
CA SER A 163 10.00 20.29 -15.30
C SER A 163 11.07 20.43 -14.20
N TRP A 164 12.05 21.31 -14.41
CA TRP A 164 13.08 21.62 -13.40
C TRP A 164 12.50 22.05 -12.05
N ALA A 165 11.40 22.82 -12.06
CA ALA A 165 10.70 23.21 -10.83
C ALA A 165 10.09 22.00 -10.11
N GLN A 166 9.50 21.05 -10.84
CA GLN A 166 8.96 19.83 -10.26
C GLN A 166 10.06 18.87 -9.79
N ALA A 167 11.19 18.81 -10.48
CA ALA A 167 12.36 18.04 -10.06
C ALA A 167 12.96 18.60 -8.76
N LEU A 168 12.96 19.93 -8.57
CA LEU A 168 13.36 20.55 -7.31
C LEU A 168 12.40 20.18 -6.17
N LEU A 169 11.09 20.20 -6.41
CA LEU A 169 10.09 19.74 -5.43
C LEU A 169 10.27 18.26 -5.08
N TRP A 170 10.60 17.42 -6.06
CA TRP A 170 10.96 16.03 -5.85
C TRP A 170 12.18 15.89 -4.92
N TYR A 171 13.24 16.64 -5.18
CA TYR A 171 14.44 16.67 -4.35
C TYR A 171 14.14 17.07 -2.90
N ILE A 172 13.44 18.19 -2.71
CA ILE A 172 13.06 18.70 -1.38
C ILE A 172 12.17 17.68 -0.67
N SER A 173 11.22 17.05 -1.37
CA SER A 173 10.38 16.00 -0.79
C SER A 173 11.21 14.82 -0.27
N LEU A 174 12.20 14.35 -1.03
CA LEU A 174 13.07 13.25 -0.59
C LEU A 174 13.96 13.62 0.61
N CYS A 175 14.48 14.85 0.64
CA CYS A 175 15.40 15.29 1.69
C CYS A 175 14.68 15.75 2.98
N CYS A 176 13.48 16.33 2.85
CA CYS A 176 12.81 17.03 3.95
C CYS A 176 11.53 16.34 4.43
N THR A 177 11.10 15.22 3.83
CA THR A 177 9.93 14.50 4.37
C THR A 177 10.28 13.80 5.67
N PRO A 178 9.60 14.10 6.78
CA PRO A 178 9.81 13.39 8.03
C PRO A 178 9.32 11.94 7.87
N ILE A 179 10.21 10.99 8.14
CA ILE A 179 9.91 9.55 8.14
C ILE A 179 10.02 9.05 9.58
N LEU A 180 8.96 8.44 10.09
CA LEU A 180 9.05 7.70 11.35
C LEU A 180 9.64 6.31 11.12
N TYR A 181 10.55 5.94 12.01
CA TYR A 181 11.09 4.60 12.20
C TYR A 181 10.18 3.77 13.11
#